data_AF-A0A835GAD1-F1
#
_entry.id   AF-A0A835GAD1-F1
#
_cell.length_a   1.000
_cell.length_b   1.000
_cell.length_c   1.000
_cell.angle_alpha   90.00
_cell.angle_beta   90.00
_cell.angle_gamma   90.00
#
_symmetry.space_group_name_H-M   'P 1'
#
loop_
_entity.id
_entity.type
_entity.pdbx_description
1 polymer ?
#
loop_
_entity_poly.entity_id
_entity_poly.type
_entity_poly.pdbx_seq_one_letter_code
_entity_poly.pdbx_strand_id
1 'polypeptide(L)'
;MFQKHIFGFSFVNIVYVQTYLLGCTIAAIYGGQRLLNEGLKFQRIISKLTNTLTTDAPSPVADAVTKLQLFVKINPIRIEYTKKLVLKMHLVPIILSLSATYIITILQFTHVI
;
A
#
# COMPACT_ATOMS: atom_id res chain seq x y z
N MET A 1 -44.48 3.90 -11.74
CA MET A 1 -43.49 4.87 -12.29
C MET A 1 -42.60 5.52 -11.22
N PHE A 2 -43.09 5.75 -9.99
CA PHE A 2 -42.30 6.35 -8.89
C PHE A 2 -41.20 5.48 -8.28
N GLN A 3 -41.30 4.15 -8.37
CA GLN A 3 -40.36 3.23 -7.72
C GLN A 3 -38.98 3.18 -8.43
N LYS A 4 -38.92 3.48 -9.74
CA LYS A 4 -37.66 3.55 -10.50
C LYS A 4 -36.81 4.78 -10.13
N HIS A 5 -37.44 5.91 -9.80
CA HIS A 5 -36.73 7.15 -9.48
C HIS A 5 -36.04 7.11 -8.11
N ILE A 6 -36.66 6.44 -7.13
CA ILE A 6 -36.08 6.25 -5.78
C ILE A 6 -34.89 5.28 -5.85
N PHE A 7 -34.99 4.22 -6.66
CA PHE A 7 -33.91 3.26 -6.85
C PHE A 7 -32.69 3.85 -7.57
N GLY A 8 -32.91 4.68 -8.60
CA GLY A 8 -31.83 5.37 -9.31
C GLY A 8 -31.00 6.30 -8.42
N PHE A 9 -31.65 7.03 -7.51
CA PHE A 9 -30.96 7.92 -6.57
C PHE A 9 -30.12 7.13 -5.53
N SER A 10 -30.66 6.01 -5.03
CA SER A 10 -29.91 5.12 -4.12
C SER A 10 -28.71 4.46 -4.80
N PHE A 11 -28.86 4.06 -6.07
CA PHE A 11 -27.79 3.42 -6.83
C PHE A 11 -26.59 4.36 -7.08
N VAL A 12 -26.85 5.60 -7.50
CA VAL A 12 -25.80 6.60 -7.69
C VAL A 12 -25.02 6.87 -6.40
N ASN A 13 -25.71 6.93 -5.26
CA ASN A 13 -25.07 7.10 -3.95
C ASN A 13 -24.21 5.88 -3.55
N ILE A 14 -24.67 4.66 -3.81
CA ILE A 14 -23.89 3.43 -3.52
C ILE A 14 -22.62 3.37 -4.38
N VAL A 15 -22.72 3.67 -5.67
CA VAL A 15 -21.56 3.70 -6.58
C VAL A 15 -20.58 4.79 -6.17
N TYR A 16 -21.08 5.97 -5.78
CA TYR A 16 -20.25 7.08 -5.29
C TYR A 16 -19.49 6.71 -4.01
N VAL A 17 -20.17 6.12 -3.02
CA VAL A 17 -19.54 5.68 -1.77
C VAL A 17 -18.49 4.60 -2.03
N GLN A 18 -18.77 3.64 -2.93
CA GLN A 18 -17.81 2.60 -3.29
C GLN A 18 -16.57 3.13 -4.00
N THR A 19 -16.74 4.02 -4.98
CA THR A 19 -15.61 4.66 -5.68
C THR A 19 -14.77 5.51 -4.73
N TYR A 20 -15.41 6.22 -3.79
CA TYR A 20 -14.70 6.96 -2.75
C TYR A 20 -13.87 6.03 -1.84
N LEU A 21 -14.46 4.92 -1.37
CA LEU A 21 -13.79 3.96 -0.50
C LEU A 21 -12.60 3.28 -1.20
N LEU A 22 -12.75 2.96 -2.49
CA LEU A 22 -11.67 2.43 -3.33
C LEU A 22 -10.54 3.46 -3.51
N GLY A 23 -10.89 4.72 -3.74
CA GLY A 23 -9.90 5.80 -3.83
C GLY A 23 -9.05 5.91 -2.55
N CYS A 24 -9.69 5.94 -1.39
CA CYS A 24 -9.01 6.00 -0.09
C CYS A 24 -8.12 4.77 0.16
N THR A 25 -8.60 3.56 -0.14
CA THR A 25 -7.83 2.32 0.07
C THR A 25 -6.63 2.22 -0.87
N ILE A 26 -6.78 2.59 -2.15
CA ILE A 26 -5.67 2.63 -3.11
C ILE A 26 -4.61 3.65 -2.69
N ALA A 27 -5.03 4.85 -2.27
CA ALA A 27 -4.10 5.88 -1.80
C ALA A 27 -3.31 5.42 -0.56
N ALA A 28 -3.97 4.77 0.40
CA ALA A 28 -3.31 4.21 1.58
C ALA A 28 -2.31 3.09 1.23
N ILE A 29 -2.68 2.18 0.31
CA ILE A 29 -1.79 1.12 -0.16
C ILE A 29 -0.57 1.70 -0.89
N TYR A 30 -0.79 2.67 -1.78
CA TYR A 30 0.28 3.32 -2.53
C TYR A 30 1.24 4.08 -1.62
N GLY A 31 0.72 4.82 -0.65
CA GLY A 31 1.53 5.53 0.35
C GLY A 31 2.38 4.57 1.19
N GLY A 32 1.78 3.48 1.68
CA GLY A 32 2.48 2.45 2.44
C GLY A 32 3.57 1.76 1.60
N GLN A 33 3.28 1.42 0.35
CA GLN A 33 4.23 0.80 -0.56
C GLN A 33 5.40 1.72 -0.92
N ARG A 34 5.14 3.00 -1.18
CA ARG A 34 6.18 3.97 -1.48
C ARG A 34 7.14 4.12 -0.31
N LEU A 35 6.63 4.19 0.91
CA LEU A 35 7.46 4.32 2.11
C LEU A 35 8.28 3.04 2.38
N LEU A 36 7.73 1.86 2.13
CA LEU A 36 8.49 0.59 2.19
C LEU A 36 9.61 0.55 1.13
N ASN A 37 9.32 0.98 -0.10
CA ASN A 37 10.32 1.01 -1.17
C ASN A 37 11.47 1.98 -0.88
N GLU A 38 11.18 3.17 -0.35
CA GLU A 38 12.21 4.11 0.09
C GLU A 38 13.04 3.54 1.24
N GLY A 39 12.42 2.85 2.20
CA GLY A 39 13.13 2.14 3.27
C GLY A 39 14.10 1.07 2.76
N LEU A 40 13.67 0.25 1.78
CA LEU A 40 14.53 -0.74 1.13
C LEU A 40 15.67 -0.09 0.34
N LYS A 41 15.40 1.01 -0.36
CA LYS A 41 16.40 1.78 -1.11
C LYS A 41 17.46 2.34 -0.17
N PHE A 42 17.04 2.91 0.97
CA PHE A 42 17.94 3.40 2.01
C PHE A 42 18.83 2.30 2.58
N GLN A 43 18.26 1.15 2.93
CA GLN A 43 19.02 0.00 3.42
C GLN A 43 20.04 -0.51 2.39
N ARG A 44 19.69 -0.49 1.10
CA ARG A 44 20.59 -0.88 0.00
C ARG A 44 21.76 0.09 -0.16
N ILE A 45 21.51 1.39 -0.03
CA ILE A 45 22.54 2.43 -0.09
C ILE A 45 23.50 2.29 1.09
N ILE A 46 22.98 2.13 2.31
CA ILE A 46 23.81 1.90 3.51
C ILE A 46 24.66 0.65 3.33
N SER A 47 24.07 -0.47 2.89
CA SER A 47 24.82 -1.72 2.72
C SER A 47 25.94 -1.60 1.68
N LYS A 48 25.72 -0.84 0.59
CA LYS A 48 26.77 -0.53 -0.39
C LYS A 48 27.87 0.34 0.23
N LEU A 49 27.48 1.37 0.97
CA LEU A 49 28.41 2.29 1.62
C LEU A 49 29.28 1.58 2.66
N THR A 50 28.70 0.69 3.47
CA THR A 50 29.47 -0.15 4.39
C THR A 50 30.46 -1.02 3.62
N ASN A 51 30.03 -1.68 2.55
CA ASN A 51 30.93 -2.57 1.79
C ASN A 51 32.13 -1.81 1.21
N THR A 52 31.90 -0.62 0.63
CA THR A 52 32.97 0.25 0.12
C THR A 52 33.90 0.75 1.24
N LEU A 53 33.36 1.13 2.39
CA LEU A 53 34.14 1.61 3.55
C LEU A 53 34.88 0.51 4.31
N THR A 54 34.49 -0.76 4.14
CA THR A 54 35.20 -1.89 4.77
C THR A 54 36.37 -2.35 3.91
N THR A 55 36.33 -2.11 2.60
CA THR A 55 37.44 -2.38 1.68
C THR A 55 38.56 -1.33 1.74
N ASP A 56 38.24 -0.09 2.05
CA ASP A 56 39.25 0.92 2.43
C ASP A 56 39.57 0.81 3.92
N ALA A 57 40.82 1.07 4.30
CA ALA A 57 41.36 0.88 5.66
C ALA A 57 40.43 1.43 6.78
N PRO A 58 40.46 0.84 8.00
CA PRO A 58 39.54 1.19 9.08
C PRO A 58 39.62 2.68 9.42
N SER A 59 38.58 3.42 9.02
CA SER A 59 38.41 4.83 9.32
C SER A 59 37.29 5.01 10.35
N PRO A 60 37.32 6.07 11.18
CA PRO A 60 36.23 6.37 12.11
C PRO A 60 34.86 6.55 11.41
N VAL A 61 34.88 6.83 10.10
CA VAL A 61 33.68 6.93 9.25
C VAL A 61 33.08 5.54 8.98
N ALA A 62 33.90 4.51 8.80
CA ALA A 62 33.43 3.13 8.63
C ALA A 62 32.68 2.63 9.88
N ASP A 63 33.19 2.92 11.07
CA ASP A 63 32.57 2.51 12.34
C ASP A 63 31.21 3.21 12.55
N ALA A 64 31.10 4.48 12.19
CA ALA A 64 29.85 5.24 12.23
C ALA A 64 28.79 4.68 11.25
N VAL A 65 29.18 4.32 10.03
CA VAL A 65 28.27 3.74 9.02
C VAL A 65 27.82 2.33 9.42
N THR A 66 28.69 1.54 10.03
CA THR A 66 28.36 0.20 10.52
C THR A 66 27.37 0.26 11.69
N LYS A 67 27.55 1.22 12.63
CA LYS A 67 26.58 1.51 13.69
C LYS A 67 25.23 1.96 13.13
N LEU A 68 25.24 2.83 12.10
CA LEU A 68 24.02 3.26 11.42
C LEU A 68 23.29 2.07 10.76
N GLN A 69 24.04 1.17 10.11
CA GLN A 69 23.48 -0.05 9.52
C GLN A 69 22.87 -0.97 10.57
N LEU A 70 23.53 -1.13 11.72
CA LEU A 70 23.00 -1.86 12.87
C LEU A 70 21.71 -1.22 13.39
N PHE A 71 21.68 0.11 13.50
CA PHE A 71 20.52 0.85 13.97
C PHE A 71 19.31 0.69 13.04
N VAL A 72 19.54 0.75 11.72
CA VAL A 72 18.52 0.54 10.69
C VAL A 72 18.07 -0.92 10.63
N LYS A 73 18.95 -1.88 10.94
CA LYS A 73 18.62 -3.30 11.03
C LYS A 73 17.80 -3.63 12.27
N ILE A 74 18.09 -2.98 13.41
CA ILE A 74 17.34 -3.11 14.67
C ILE A 74 15.98 -2.42 14.55
N ASN A 75 15.91 -1.27 13.89
CA ASN A 75 14.69 -0.50 13.66
C ASN A 75 14.32 -0.48 12.17
N PRO A 76 13.90 -1.62 11.59
CA PRO A 76 13.37 -1.60 10.24
C PRO A 76 12.16 -0.66 10.21
N ILE A 77 12.05 0.17 9.16
CA ILE A 77 10.87 0.99 8.91
C ILE A 77 9.69 0.04 8.61
N ARG A 78 9.12 -0.49 9.68
CA ARG A 78 7.96 -1.36 9.67
C ARG A 78 6.76 -0.48 9.87
N ILE A 79 6.12 -0.14 8.77
CA ILE A 79 4.79 0.39 8.80
C ILE A 79 3.85 -0.80 9.12
N GLU A 80 3.80 -1.19 10.40
CA GLU A 80 2.90 -2.23 10.90
C GLU A 80 1.48 -1.64 10.97
N TYR A 81 0.75 -1.64 9.85
CA TYR A 81 -0.65 -1.21 9.87
C TYR A 81 -1.58 -2.26 10.49
N THR A 82 -1.23 -3.54 10.52
CA THR A 82 -1.88 -4.60 11.30
C THR A 82 -1.01 -5.85 11.21
N LYS A 83 -0.70 -6.53 12.33
CA LYS A 83 0.20 -7.71 12.43
C LYS A 83 -0.11 -8.92 11.52
N LYS A 84 -1.15 -8.88 10.67
CA LYS A 84 -1.57 -9.98 9.80
C LYS A 84 -1.68 -9.67 8.31
N LEU A 85 -1.65 -8.40 7.90
CA LEU A 85 -1.81 -8.03 6.49
C LEU A 85 -0.64 -7.16 6.06
N VAL A 86 0.39 -7.81 5.50
CA VAL A 86 1.40 -7.10 4.73
C VAL A 86 0.66 -6.56 3.50
N LEU A 87 0.39 -5.25 3.53
CA LEU A 87 -0.39 -4.53 2.54
C LEU A 87 0.43 -4.44 1.24
N LYS A 88 0.57 -5.56 0.53
CA LYS A 88 1.32 -5.67 -0.73
C LYS A 88 0.54 -5.03 -1.86
N MET A 89 1.26 -4.48 -2.83
CA MET A 89 0.68 -3.91 -4.06
C MET A 89 -0.23 -4.91 -4.81
N HIS A 90 -0.08 -6.21 -4.56
CA HIS A 90 -0.88 -7.29 -5.12
C HIS A 90 -2.30 -7.37 -4.51
N LEU A 91 -2.56 -6.71 -3.38
CA LEU A 91 -3.91 -6.56 -2.84
C LEU A 91 -4.77 -5.60 -3.67
N VAL A 92 -4.17 -4.64 -4.37
CA VAL A 92 -4.90 -3.66 -5.19
C VAL A 92 -5.76 -4.33 -6.27
N PRO A 93 -5.22 -5.22 -7.14
CA PRO A 93 -6.05 -5.90 -8.14
C PRO A 93 -7.11 -6.83 -7.53
N ILE A 94 -6.85 -7.41 -6.35
CA ILE A 94 -7.81 -8.27 -5.65
C ILE A 94 -9.00 -7.45 -5.14
N ILE A 95 -8.74 -6.32 -4.48
CA ILE A 95 -9.77 -5.39 -3.98
C ILE A 95 -10.58 -4.83 -5.16
N LEU A 96 -9.91 -4.48 -6.26
CA LEU A 96 -10.57 -4.00 -7.48
C LEU A 96 -11.48 -5.08 -8.10
N SER A 97 -11.01 -6.33 -8.17
CA SER A 97 -11.81 -7.46 -8.68
C SER A 97 -13.05 -7.71 -7.82
N LEU A 98 -12.90 -7.74 -6.49
CA LEU A 98 -14.03 -7.93 -5.56
C LEU A 98 -15.06 -6.81 -5.67
N SER A 99 -14.59 -5.56 -5.80
CA SER A 99 -15.46 -4.41 -6.03
C SER A 99 -16.24 -4.52 -7.33
N ALA A 100 -15.58 -4.91 -8.43
CA ALA A 100 -16.24 -5.05 -9.72
C ALA A 100 -17.32 -6.14 -9.66
N THR A 101 -17.01 -7.29 -9.05
CA THR A 101 -17.98 -8.37 -8.84
C THR A 101 -19.18 -7.89 -8.02
N TYR A 102 -18.95 -7.08 -6.96
CA TYR A 102 -20.02 -6.53 -6.12
C TYR A 102 -20.96 -5.59 -6.88
N ILE A 103 -20.44 -4.75 -7.79
CA ILE A 103 -21.26 -3.87 -8.61
C ILE A 103 -22.07 -4.69 -9.63
N ILE A 104 -21.45 -5.70 -10.26
CA ILE A 104 -22.12 -6.57 -11.23
C ILE A 104 -23.27 -7.34 -10.59
N THR A 105 -23.09 -7.89 -9.38
CA THR A 105 -24.17 -8.61 -8.68
C THR A 105 -25.32 -7.67 -8.35
N ILE A 106 -25.06 -6.45 -7.86
CA ILE A 106 -26.12 -5.46 -7.63
C ILE A 106 -26.87 -5.13 -8.92
N LEU A 107 -26.17 -4.94 -10.04
CA LEU A 107 -26.81 -4.67 -11.33
C LEU A 107 -27.73 -5.80 -11.78
N GLN A 108 -27.30 -7.06 -11.58
CA GLN A 108 -28.11 -8.25 -11.88
C GLN A 108 -29.37 -8.34 -10.99
N PHE A 109 -29.26 -8.03 -9.69
CA PHE A 109 -30.41 -8.04 -8.79
C PHE A 109 -31.35 -6.84 -8.98
N THR A 110 -30.90 -5.76 -9.61
CA THR A 110 -31.70 -4.54 -9.84
C THR A 110 -32.50 -4.60 -11.15
N HIS A 111 -32.48 -5.71 -11.90
CA HIS A 111 -33.13 -5.88 -13.20
C HIS A 111 -32.75 -4.78 -14.23
N VAL A 112 -31.52 -4.24 -14.12
CA VAL A 112 -30.97 -3.32 -15.12
C VAL A 112 -30.39 -4.11 -16.30
N ILE A 113 -30.07 -5.39 -16.07
CA ILE A 113 -29.68 -6.41 -17.06
C ILE A 113 -30.62 -7.60 -16.87
#